data_AF-A0A1C3WFP9-F1
#
_entry.id   AF-A0A1C3WFP9-F1
#
_cell.length_a   1.000
_cell.length_b   1.000
_cell.length_c   1.000
_cell.angle_alpha   90.00
_cell.angle_beta   90.00
_cell.angle_gamma   90.00
#
_symmetry.space_group_name_H-M   'P 1'
#
loop_
_entity.id
_entity.type
_entity.pdbx_description
1 polymer ?
#
loop_
_entity_poly.entity_id
_entity_poly.type
_entity_poly.pdbx_seq_one_letter_code
_entity_poly.pdbx_strand_id
1 'polypeptide(L)'
;MTMRLRLDPFLKTTDAERVFNVLQKLNACGLDYAVTGGMALEPALGSGLGRQRALNDIDVVVSGFDALPPALASAFMISHANPHRPTGKLAIQLVEPEQRVRIDVFSACGDALERIGPALIGDLAIKVVAVEDLACRIASEMMCFSRGDAVPHKCADDHARASQVVDMKLVEKAWQDQRREIDPLTYAEASVQIVEALKRDTGELVKPTYSTDTDAVCRHCYDTANFTVASPKSILSILGYC
;
A
#
# COMPACT_ATOMS: atom_id res chain seq x y z
N MET A 1 -17.98 9.48 13.54
CA MET A 1 -16.89 10.12 14.33
C MET A 1 -15.64 10.11 13.46
N THR A 2 -14.95 11.23 13.33
CA THR A 2 -13.68 11.31 12.59
C THR A 2 -12.54 10.84 13.49
N MET A 3 -11.73 9.89 13.03
CA MET A 3 -10.59 9.37 13.80
C MET A 3 -9.40 10.34 13.72
N ARG A 4 -8.71 10.59 14.84
CA ARG A 4 -7.39 11.26 14.79
C ARG A 4 -6.31 10.20 14.60
N LEU A 5 -5.64 10.22 13.46
CA LEU A 5 -4.51 9.35 13.15
C LEU A 5 -3.22 9.99 13.69
N ARG A 6 -2.69 9.43 14.78
CA ARG A 6 -1.36 9.82 15.28
C ARG A 6 -0.29 9.02 14.57
N LEU A 7 0.65 9.71 13.93
CA LEU A 7 1.78 9.09 13.24
C LEU A 7 3.02 8.95 14.12
N ASP A 8 3.16 9.78 15.15
CA ASP A 8 4.33 9.84 16.03
C ASP A 8 4.61 8.56 16.86
N PRO A 9 3.65 7.66 17.16
CA PRO A 9 3.98 6.36 17.75
C PRO A 9 4.62 5.39 16.73
N PHE A 10 4.42 5.63 15.43
CA PHE A 10 4.71 4.66 14.37
C PHE A 10 5.79 5.14 13.39
N LEU A 11 6.10 6.43 13.40
CA LEU A 11 7.16 7.06 12.61
C LEU A 11 8.02 7.96 13.49
N LYS A 12 9.25 8.26 13.04
CA LYS A 12 10.01 9.37 13.61
C LYS A 12 9.30 10.69 13.27
N THR A 13 9.46 11.71 14.11
CA THR A 13 8.84 13.03 13.90
C THR A 13 9.12 13.60 12.51
N THR A 14 10.37 13.53 12.05
CA THR A 14 10.77 13.98 10.71
C THR A 14 10.08 13.21 9.59
N ASP A 15 9.84 11.92 9.78
CA ASP A 15 9.12 11.09 8.80
C ASP A 15 7.61 11.37 8.83
N ALA A 16 7.03 11.62 10.00
CA ALA A 16 5.64 12.05 10.13
C ALA A 16 5.38 13.40 9.43
N GLU A 17 6.32 14.36 9.56
CA GLU A 17 6.27 15.64 8.84
C GLU A 17 6.37 15.44 7.32
N ARG A 18 7.29 14.59 6.85
CA ARG A 18 7.39 14.25 5.42
C ARG A 18 6.09 13.67 4.88
N VAL A 19 5.48 12.73 5.60
CA VAL A 19 4.17 12.16 5.23
C VAL A 19 3.11 13.25 5.16
N PHE A 20 3.01 14.10 6.18
CA PHE A 20 2.02 15.18 6.21
C PHE A 20 2.15 16.10 4.99
N ASN A 21 3.37 16.54 4.66
CA ASN A 21 3.64 17.41 3.52
C ASN A 21 3.27 16.74 2.18
N VAL A 22 3.59 15.46 2.01
CA VAL A 22 3.25 14.71 0.79
C VAL A 22 1.73 14.56 0.64
N LEU A 23 1.03 14.16 1.71
CA LEU A 23 -0.43 14.00 1.68
C LEU A 23 -1.15 15.33 1.45
N GLN A 24 -0.65 16.43 2.03
CA GLN A 24 -1.17 17.77 1.77
C GLN A 24 -1.01 18.15 0.29
N LYS A 25 0.14 17.82 -0.31
CA LYS A 25 0.39 18.05 -1.74
C LYS A 25 -0.52 17.19 -2.63
N LEU A 26 -0.76 15.92 -2.29
CA LEU A 26 -1.73 15.07 -2.99
C LEU A 26 -3.15 15.65 -2.92
N ASN A 27 -3.58 16.15 -1.76
CA ASN A 27 -4.87 16.83 -1.60
C ASN A 27 -4.96 18.09 -2.47
N ALA A 28 -3.88 18.88 -2.54
CA ALA A 28 -3.83 20.08 -3.38
C ALA A 28 -3.93 19.77 -4.88
N CYS A 29 -3.48 18.58 -5.31
CA CYS A 29 -3.69 18.07 -6.68
C CYS A 29 -5.12 17.58 -6.94
N GLY A 30 -6.00 17.54 -5.92
CA GLY A 30 -7.35 17.04 -6.04
C GLY A 30 -7.45 15.51 -6.17
N LEU A 31 -6.42 14.78 -5.72
CA LEU A 31 -6.46 13.32 -5.76
C LEU A 31 -7.51 12.80 -4.78
N ASP A 32 -8.45 11.99 -5.27
CA ASP A 32 -9.40 11.27 -4.42
C ASP A 32 -8.84 9.88 -4.06
N TYR A 33 -8.30 9.74 -2.85
CA TYR A 33 -7.59 8.52 -2.42
C TYR A 33 -7.96 8.08 -1.01
N ALA A 34 -7.57 6.85 -0.65
CA ALA A 34 -7.49 6.39 0.73
C ALA A 34 -6.10 5.84 1.04
N VAL A 35 -5.54 6.18 2.20
CA VAL A 35 -4.27 5.67 2.70
C VAL A 35 -4.40 4.18 3.01
N THR A 36 -3.39 3.40 2.60
CA THR A 36 -3.32 1.95 2.82
C THR A 36 -1.92 1.54 3.33
N GLY A 37 -1.63 0.24 3.29
CA GLY A 37 -0.31 -0.30 3.62
C GLY A 37 0.10 -0.04 5.06
N GLY A 38 1.41 0.11 5.30
CA GLY A 38 1.94 0.31 6.66
C GLY A 38 1.46 1.61 7.33
N MET A 39 1.08 2.62 6.54
CA MET A 39 0.56 3.89 7.06
C MET A 39 -0.86 3.76 7.62
N ALA A 40 -1.66 2.85 7.09
CA ALA A 40 -2.98 2.53 7.61
C ALA A 40 -2.92 1.43 8.69
N LEU A 41 -2.06 0.43 8.50
CA LEU A 41 -1.98 -0.75 9.37
C LEU A 41 -1.48 -0.41 10.77
N GLU A 42 -0.34 0.26 10.91
CA GLU A 42 0.28 0.46 12.23
C GLU A 42 -0.63 1.26 13.19
N PRO A 43 -1.30 2.34 12.77
CA PRO A 43 -2.29 3.01 13.61
C PRO A 43 -3.52 2.16 13.94
N ALA A 44 -4.00 1.34 12.99
CA ALA A 44 -5.15 0.46 13.21
C ALA A 44 -4.86 -0.64 14.24
N LEU A 45 -3.60 -1.10 14.32
CA LEU A 45 -3.13 -2.05 15.32
C LEU A 45 -3.02 -1.44 16.74
N GLY A 46 -3.00 -0.11 16.86
CA GLY A 46 -2.85 0.60 18.14
C GLY A 46 -1.49 0.38 18.81
N SER A 47 -1.30 0.94 20.01
CA SER A 47 0.00 0.89 20.71
C SER A 47 0.41 -0.49 21.22
N GLY A 48 -0.50 -1.47 21.24
CA GLY A 48 -0.22 -2.83 21.70
C GLY A 48 0.43 -3.72 20.63
N LEU A 49 0.04 -3.54 19.37
CA LEU A 49 0.48 -4.39 18.26
C LEU A 49 1.19 -3.59 17.14
N GLY A 50 0.91 -2.30 17.03
CA GLY A 50 1.58 -1.42 16.09
C GLY A 50 3.02 -1.13 16.54
N ARG A 51 3.89 -0.85 15.58
CA ARG A 51 5.31 -0.58 15.84
C ARG A 51 5.82 0.65 15.10
N GLN A 52 6.87 1.24 15.67
CA GLN A 52 7.63 2.27 14.98
C GLN A 52 8.44 1.64 13.83
N ARG A 53 8.40 2.27 12.66
CA ARG A 53 9.15 1.85 11.47
C ARG A 53 9.78 3.04 10.76
N ALA A 54 10.75 2.75 9.89
CA ALA A 54 11.23 3.75 8.94
C ALA A 54 10.19 4.01 7.85
N LEU A 55 10.09 5.27 7.41
CA LEU A 55 9.33 5.63 6.21
C LEU A 55 10.11 5.21 4.96
N ASN A 56 9.51 4.32 4.18
CA ASN A 56 10.05 3.90 2.88
C ASN A 56 9.23 4.52 1.74
N ASP A 57 7.91 4.42 1.88
CA ASP A 57 6.89 4.75 0.89
C ASP A 57 5.58 5.13 1.58
N ILE A 58 4.71 5.76 0.80
CA ILE A 58 3.31 5.99 1.13
C ILE A 58 2.46 5.20 0.15
N ASP A 59 1.65 4.29 0.66
CA ASP A 59 0.70 3.54 -0.16
C ASP A 59 -0.67 4.21 -0.11
N VAL A 60 -1.28 4.41 -1.28
CA VAL A 60 -2.66 4.90 -1.39
C VAL A 60 -3.46 4.09 -2.41
N VAL A 61 -4.78 4.09 -2.26
CA VAL A 61 -5.72 3.43 -3.18
C VAL A 61 -6.62 4.49 -3.80
N VAL A 62 -6.85 4.37 -5.10
CA VAL A 62 -7.78 5.18 -5.91
C VAL A 62 -8.75 4.27 -6.66
N SER A 63 -9.84 4.80 -7.21
CA SER A 63 -10.82 3.96 -7.93
C SER A 63 -10.23 3.30 -9.18
N GLY A 64 -9.32 3.98 -9.88
CA GLY A 64 -8.63 3.47 -11.06
C GLY A 64 -7.64 4.47 -11.63
N PHE A 65 -6.91 4.10 -12.68
CA PHE A 65 -5.96 4.99 -13.35
C PHE A 65 -6.65 6.21 -13.96
N ASP A 66 -7.85 6.05 -14.53
CA ASP A 66 -8.60 7.14 -15.17
C ASP A 66 -9.09 8.21 -14.18
N ALA A 67 -9.08 7.92 -12.87
CA ALA A 67 -9.43 8.87 -11.82
C ALA A 67 -8.25 9.75 -11.38
N LEU A 68 -7.04 9.53 -11.93
CA LEU A 68 -5.87 10.30 -11.57
C LEU A 68 -5.96 11.72 -12.15
N PRO A 69 -5.87 12.78 -11.32
CA PRO A 69 -5.92 14.15 -11.82
C PRO A 69 -4.62 14.49 -12.57
N PRO A 70 -4.69 15.16 -13.74
CA PRO A 70 -3.51 15.58 -14.50
C PRO A 70 -2.54 16.46 -13.70
N ALA A 71 -3.04 17.17 -12.68
CA ALA A 71 -2.24 18.00 -11.77
C ALA A 71 -1.14 17.21 -11.02
N LEU A 72 -1.24 15.88 -10.93
CA LEU A 72 -0.16 15.07 -10.37
C LEU A 72 1.12 15.16 -11.20
N ALA A 73 1.02 15.28 -12.52
CA ALA A 73 2.17 15.29 -13.42
C ALA A 73 3.03 16.56 -13.31
N SER A 74 2.43 17.68 -12.89
CA SER A 74 3.17 18.92 -12.62
C SER A 74 3.69 18.99 -11.18
N ALA A 75 3.10 18.24 -10.25
CA ALA A 75 3.45 18.27 -8.85
C ALA A 75 4.49 17.19 -8.45
N PHE A 76 4.52 16.05 -9.15
CA PHE A 76 5.34 14.90 -8.81
C PHE A 76 6.12 14.39 -10.02
N MET A 77 7.22 13.69 -9.76
CA MET A 77 7.87 12.89 -10.79
C MET A 77 7.17 11.54 -10.91
N ILE A 78 6.96 11.05 -12.13
CA ILE A 78 6.29 9.78 -12.37
C ILE A 78 7.34 8.69 -12.58
N SER A 79 7.47 7.76 -11.62
CA SER A 79 8.40 6.63 -11.74
C SER A 79 7.81 5.47 -12.53
N HIS A 80 6.50 5.25 -12.40
CA HIS A 80 5.77 4.25 -13.18
C HIS A 80 4.38 4.77 -13.50
N ALA A 81 3.87 4.51 -14.71
CA ALA A 81 2.49 4.76 -15.11
C ALA A 81 1.94 3.53 -15.84
N ASN A 82 1.01 2.82 -15.20
CA ASN A 82 0.53 1.52 -15.65
C ASN A 82 -0.99 1.52 -15.92
N PRO A 83 -1.46 2.21 -16.97
CA PRO A 83 -2.90 2.42 -17.22
C PRO A 83 -3.71 1.13 -17.44
N HIS A 84 -3.06 0.04 -17.85
CA HIS A 84 -3.72 -1.20 -18.25
C HIS A 84 -3.55 -2.32 -17.23
N ARG A 85 -3.04 -2.03 -16.02
CA ARG A 85 -2.91 -3.06 -14.99
C ARG A 85 -4.29 -3.39 -14.41
N PRO A 86 -4.53 -4.66 -14.03
CA PRO A 86 -5.76 -5.04 -13.35
C PRO A 86 -5.97 -4.27 -12.04
N THR A 87 -7.22 -4.28 -11.56
CA THR A 87 -7.59 -3.78 -10.23
C THR A 87 -6.73 -4.39 -9.12
N GLY A 88 -6.53 -3.66 -8.03
CA GLY A 88 -5.66 -4.07 -6.93
C GLY A 88 -4.16 -4.08 -7.25
N LYS A 89 -3.74 -3.61 -8.43
CA LYS A 89 -2.32 -3.46 -8.81
C LYS A 89 -1.92 -1.98 -8.89
N LEU A 90 -0.61 -1.74 -8.93
CA LEU A 90 -0.02 -0.41 -9.04
C LEU A 90 -0.51 0.26 -10.33
N ALA A 91 -1.22 1.37 -10.17
CA ALA A 91 -1.71 2.23 -11.23
C ALA A 91 -0.64 3.26 -11.62
N ILE A 92 -0.09 3.98 -10.65
CA ILE A 92 0.97 4.95 -10.86
C ILE A 92 1.91 4.95 -9.64
N GLN A 93 3.20 5.18 -9.87
CA GLN A 93 4.17 5.43 -8.79
C GLN A 93 4.68 6.85 -8.95
N LEU A 94 4.47 7.65 -7.90
CA LEU A 94 4.91 9.03 -7.83
C LEU A 94 6.16 9.14 -6.96
N VAL A 95 6.95 10.16 -7.22
CA VAL A 95 8.06 10.57 -6.37
C VAL A 95 7.92 12.04 -6.07
N GLU A 96 7.90 12.36 -4.77
CA GLU A 96 7.97 13.71 -4.26
C GLU A 96 9.45 14.05 -4.01
N PRO A 97 10.05 14.95 -4.81
CA PRO A 97 11.50 15.14 -4.82
C PRO A 97 12.04 15.89 -3.59
N GLU A 98 11.26 16.80 -2.99
CA GLU A 98 11.72 17.61 -1.86
C GLU A 98 11.77 16.78 -0.57
N GLN A 99 10.72 16.01 -0.34
CA GLN A 99 10.59 15.08 0.78
C GLN A 99 11.33 13.77 0.53
N ARG A 100 11.74 13.49 -0.72
CA ARG A 100 12.38 12.23 -1.14
C ARG A 100 11.53 11.01 -0.77
N VAL A 101 10.24 11.09 -1.07
CA VAL A 101 9.26 10.06 -0.72
C VAL A 101 8.68 9.45 -1.99
N ARG A 102 8.62 8.13 -2.04
CA ARG A 102 7.88 7.37 -3.04
C ARG A 102 6.42 7.22 -2.61
N ILE A 103 5.50 7.37 -3.55
CA ILE A 103 4.07 7.13 -3.34
C ILE A 103 3.62 6.07 -4.31
N ASP A 104 3.15 4.95 -3.79
CA ASP A 104 2.58 3.86 -4.57
C ASP A 104 1.06 4.01 -4.60
N VAL A 105 0.53 4.28 -5.79
CA VAL A 105 -0.91 4.48 -6.01
C VAL A 105 -1.48 3.23 -6.67
N PHE A 106 -2.33 2.51 -5.94
CA PHE A 106 -2.97 1.28 -6.39
C PHE A 106 -4.40 1.55 -6.84
N SER A 107 -4.86 0.86 -7.89
CA SER A 107 -6.28 0.80 -8.17
C SER A 107 -6.98 -0.05 -7.11
N ALA A 108 -8.20 0.33 -6.73
CA ALA A 108 -9.03 -0.39 -5.78
C ALA A 108 -9.29 -1.83 -6.25
N CYS A 109 -9.49 -2.72 -5.29
CA CYS A 109 -9.84 -4.12 -5.52
C CYS A 109 -11.19 -4.38 -4.84
N GLY A 110 -12.17 -4.86 -5.61
CA GLY A 110 -13.57 -4.95 -5.17
C GLY A 110 -14.07 -3.66 -4.53
N ASP A 111 -14.76 -3.79 -3.41
CA ASP A 111 -15.46 -2.68 -2.75
C ASP A 111 -14.61 -2.01 -1.66
N ALA A 112 -13.26 -2.10 -1.73
CA ALA A 112 -12.36 -1.54 -0.72
C ALA A 112 -12.58 -0.03 -0.46
N LEU A 113 -12.97 0.73 -1.49
CA LEU A 113 -13.27 2.16 -1.35
C LEU A 113 -14.62 2.45 -0.69
N GLU A 114 -15.52 1.48 -0.63
CA GLU A 114 -16.78 1.61 0.13
C GLU A 114 -16.56 1.40 1.63
N ARG A 115 -15.43 0.78 2.01
CA ARG A 115 -15.04 0.44 3.39
C ARG A 115 -13.91 1.33 3.92
N ILE A 116 -13.94 2.61 3.57
CA ILE A 116 -12.95 3.60 4.06
C ILE A 116 -13.48 4.40 5.24
N GLY A 117 -12.59 4.70 6.19
CA GLY A 117 -12.88 5.54 7.34
C GLY A 117 -12.32 6.96 7.17
N PRO A 118 -13.06 8.02 7.55
CA PRO A 118 -12.51 9.37 7.60
C PRO A 118 -11.52 9.49 8.77
N ALA A 119 -10.37 10.10 8.51
CA ALA A 119 -9.36 10.37 9.52
C ALA A 119 -8.72 11.76 9.37
N LEU A 120 -8.01 12.18 10.41
CA LEU A 120 -7.26 13.42 10.48
C LEU A 120 -5.81 13.15 10.88
N ILE A 121 -4.85 13.66 10.11
CA ILE A 121 -3.45 13.79 10.55
C ILE A 121 -3.24 15.27 10.84
N GLY A 122 -3.14 15.66 12.11
CA GLY A 122 -3.29 17.08 12.48
C GLY A 122 -4.65 17.60 12.03
N ASP A 123 -4.66 18.65 11.21
CA ASP A 123 -5.88 19.21 10.59
C ASP A 123 -6.12 18.71 9.15
N LEU A 124 -5.23 17.85 8.64
CA LEU A 124 -5.35 17.32 7.28
C LEU A 124 -6.37 16.19 7.24
N ALA A 125 -7.48 16.43 6.55
CA ALA A 125 -8.49 15.41 6.27
C ALA A 125 -7.96 14.39 5.25
N ILE A 126 -8.06 13.12 5.62
CA ILE A 126 -7.71 11.98 4.78
C ILE A 126 -8.75 10.87 4.93
N LYS A 127 -8.66 9.87 4.05
CA LYS A 127 -9.42 8.63 4.12
C LYS A 127 -8.45 7.48 4.34
N VAL A 128 -8.85 6.47 5.10
CA VAL A 128 -8.01 5.31 5.44
C VAL A 128 -8.77 4.04 5.12
N VAL A 129 -8.11 3.09 4.46
CA VAL A 129 -8.67 1.76 4.19
C VAL A 129 -8.92 1.00 5.50
N ALA A 130 -10.07 0.32 5.61
CA ALA A 130 -10.40 -0.48 6.79
C ALA A 130 -9.35 -1.58 7.06
N VAL A 131 -9.15 -1.91 8.34
CA VAL A 131 -8.14 -2.89 8.75
C VAL A 131 -8.41 -4.28 8.19
N GLU A 132 -9.68 -4.61 7.95
CA GLU A 132 -10.13 -5.84 7.31
C GLU A 132 -9.62 -5.97 5.88
N ASP A 133 -9.69 -4.91 5.08
CA ASP A 133 -9.14 -4.88 3.72
C ASP A 133 -7.62 -5.01 3.72
N LEU A 134 -6.94 -4.38 4.70
CA LEU A 134 -5.50 -4.54 4.88
C LEU A 134 -5.15 -6.00 5.20
N ALA A 135 -5.86 -6.61 6.15
CA ALA A 135 -5.65 -8.00 6.56
C ALA A 135 -5.88 -8.98 5.41
N CYS A 136 -6.97 -8.80 4.66
CA CYS A 136 -7.28 -9.61 3.48
C CYS A 136 -6.23 -9.46 2.37
N ARG A 137 -5.71 -8.24 2.14
CA ARG A 137 -4.64 -8.03 1.18
C ARG A 137 -3.35 -8.75 1.59
N ILE A 138 -2.98 -8.68 2.86
CA ILE A 138 -1.80 -9.39 3.38
C ILE A 138 -2.01 -10.90 3.31
N ALA A 139 -3.19 -11.41 3.66
CA ALA A 139 -3.53 -12.82 3.57
C ALA A 139 -3.48 -13.33 2.12
N SER A 140 -3.99 -12.56 1.15
CA SER A 140 -3.91 -12.89 -0.28
C SER A 140 -2.47 -13.00 -0.77
N GLU A 141 -1.57 -12.14 -0.27
CA GLU A 141 -0.13 -12.25 -0.53
C GLU A 141 0.46 -13.51 0.14
N MET A 142 0.13 -13.77 1.40
CA MET A 142 0.57 -14.97 2.13
C MET A 142 0.02 -16.28 1.55
N MET A 143 -1.09 -16.26 0.83
CA MET A 143 -1.54 -17.42 0.07
C MET A 143 -0.55 -17.80 -1.05
N CYS A 144 0.23 -16.84 -1.59
CA CYS A 144 1.33 -17.15 -2.51
C CYS A 144 2.42 -17.97 -1.80
N PHE A 145 2.77 -17.61 -0.56
CA PHE A 145 3.70 -18.39 0.25
C PHE A 145 3.19 -19.83 0.47
N SER A 146 1.89 -20.00 0.74
CA SER A 146 1.27 -21.34 0.86
C SER A 146 1.34 -22.19 -0.42
N ARG A 147 1.61 -21.58 -1.58
CA ARG A 147 1.82 -22.25 -2.87
C ARG A 147 3.29 -22.47 -3.21
N GLY A 148 4.22 -22.03 -2.36
CA GLY A 148 5.65 -22.12 -2.58
C GLY A 148 6.27 -20.92 -3.27
N ASP A 149 5.53 -19.81 -3.42
CA ASP A 149 6.06 -18.58 -4.00
C ASP A 149 6.89 -17.80 -2.97
N ALA A 150 7.75 -16.90 -3.47
CA ALA A 150 8.44 -15.91 -2.65
C ALA A 150 7.51 -14.73 -2.30
N VAL A 151 7.47 -14.32 -1.04
CA VAL A 151 6.70 -13.18 -0.55
C VAL A 151 7.55 -12.27 0.34
N PRO A 152 7.21 -10.98 0.50
CA PRO A 152 7.94 -10.09 1.39
C PRO A 152 7.96 -10.63 2.84
N HIS A 153 9.14 -10.66 3.46
CA HIS A 153 9.34 -11.21 4.81
C HIS A 153 8.42 -10.59 5.88
N LYS A 154 8.02 -9.32 5.70
CA LYS A 154 7.11 -8.63 6.63
C LYS A 154 5.70 -9.21 6.63
N CYS A 155 5.27 -9.87 5.54
CA CYS A 155 3.88 -10.31 5.37
C CYS A 155 3.44 -11.32 6.43
N ALA A 156 4.33 -12.21 6.87
CA ALA A 156 3.99 -13.19 7.90
C ALA A 156 3.66 -12.53 9.25
N ASP A 157 4.51 -11.60 9.68
CA ASP A 157 4.33 -10.84 10.91
C ASP A 157 3.16 -9.85 10.82
N ASP A 158 3.04 -9.13 9.70
CA ASP A 158 1.91 -8.20 9.47
C ASP A 158 0.57 -8.95 9.46
N HIS A 159 0.51 -10.17 8.89
CA HIS A 159 -0.69 -11.01 8.92
C HIS A 159 -1.05 -11.40 10.36
N ALA A 160 -0.09 -11.93 11.12
CA ALA A 160 -0.30 -12.38 12.49
C ALA A 160 -0.77 -11.26 13.42
N ARG A 161 -0.33 -10.02 13.19
CA ARG A 161 -0.79 -8.84 13.95
C ARG A 161 -2.17 -8.38 13.48
N ALA A 162 -2.37 -8.25 12.17
CA ALA A 162 -3.65 -7.82 11.61
C ALA A 162 -4.81 -8.75 12.00
N SER A 163 -4.59 -10.07 11.99
CA SER A 163 -5.61 -11.06 12.35
C SER A 163 -6.12 -10.94 13.80
N GLN A 164 -5.40 -10.23 14.68
CA GLN A 164 -5.80 -10.04 16.08
C GLN A 164 -6.80 -8.90 16.28
N VAL A 165 -6.95 -8.00 15.31
CA VAL A 165 -7.74 -6.76 15.48
C VAL A 165 -8.93 -6.63 14.52
N VAL A 166 -9.04 -7.52 13.53
CA VAL A 166 -10.13 -7.49 12.55
C VAL A 166 -11.48 -7.89 13.16
N ASP A 167 -12.56 -7.28 12.69
CA ASP A 167 -13.89 -7.84 12.88
C ASP A 167 -14.09 -9.03 11.93
N MET A 168 -14.32 -10.21 12.51
CA MET A 168 -14.44 -11.45 11.72
C MET A 168 -15.60 -11.45 10.72
N LYS A 169 -16.67 -10.69 10.93
CA LYS A 169 -17.77 -10.59 9.93
C LYS A 169 -17.38 -9.69 8.78
N LEU A 170 -16.71 -8.58 9.08
CA LEU A 170 -16.29 -7.62 8.07
C LEU A 170 -15.12 -8.14 7.22
N VAL A 171 -14.17 -8.85 7.83
CA VAL A 171 -13.02 -9.44 7.13
C VAL A 171 -13.45 -10.52 6.14
N GLU A 172 -14.45 -11.33 6.46
CA GLU A 172 -14.98 -12.35 5.53
C GLU A 172 -15.63 -11.72 4.29
N LYS A 173 -16.27 -10.56 4.44
CA LYS A 173 -16.78 -9.79 3.30
C LYS A 173 -15.63 -9.25 2.46
N ALA A 174 -14.65 -8.58 3.09
CA ALA A 174 -13.50 -8.02 2.39
C ALA A 174 -12.64 -9.10 1.70
N TRP A 175 -12.62 -10.32 2.25
CA TRP A 175 -11.88 -11.45 1.68
C TRP A 175 -12.37 -11.86 0.30
N GLN A 176 -13.69 -11.78 0.05
CA GLN A 176 -14.24 -12.12 -1.26
C GLN A 176 -13.69 -11.23 -2.39
N ASP A 177 -13.31 -10.00 -2.07
CA ASP A 177 -12.73 -9.07 -3.04
C ASP A 177 -11.25 -9.37 -3.33
N GLN A 178 -10.51 -9.86 -2.33
CA GLN A 178 -9.04 -9.99 -2.39
C GLN A 178 -8.56 -11.39 -2.77
N ARG A 179 -9.38 -12.41 -2.53
CA ARG A 179 -9.02 -13.81 -2.78
C ARG A 179 -8.96 -14.12 -4.27
N ARG A 180 -8.07 -15.01 -4.66
CA ARG A 180 -8.11 -15.66 -5.97
C ARG A 180 -9.13 -16.79 -5.93
N GLU A 181 -9.56 -17.24 -7.10
CA GLU A 181 -10.47 -18.39 -7.21
C GLU A 181 -9.90 -19.67 -6.59
N ILE A 182 -8.58 -19.83 -6.63
CA ILE A 182 -7.85 -20.97 -6.05
C ILE A 182 -7.65 -20.86 -4.54
N ASP A 183 -7.87 -19.68 -3.95
CA ASP A 183 -7.69 -19.46 -2.53
C ASP A 183 -8.93 -19.94 -1.75
N PRO A 184 -8.81 -20.23 -0.44
CA PRO A 184 -9.93 -20.67 0.39
C PRO A 184 -11.12 -19.72 0.33
N LEU A 185 -12.32 -20.28 0.49
CA LEU A 185 -13.56 -19.52 0.37
C LEU A 185 -13.69 -18.49 1.50
N THR A 186 -13.16 -18.80 2.68
CA THR A 186 -13.22 -17.94 3.87
C THR A 186 -11.84 -17.44 4.30
N TYR A 187 -11.82 -16.26 4.93
CA TYR A 187 -10.62 -15.69 5.53
C TYR A 187 -10.12 -16.57 6.68
N ALA A 188 -11.02 -17.16 7.45
CA ALA A 188 -10.69 -18.09 8.52
C ALA A 188 -9.90 -19.31 8.00
N GLU A 189 -10.36 -19.94 6.91
CA GLU A 189 -9.65 -21.07 6.29
C GLU A 189 -8.30 -20.65 5.71
N ALA A 190 -8.23 -19.49 5.05
CA ALA A 190 -6.98 -18.93 4.54
C ALA A 190 -5.97 -18.72 5.67
N SER A 191 -6.41 -18.15 6.80
CA SER A 191 -5.56 -17.91 7.97
C SER A 191 -4.99 -19.22 8.55
N VAL A 192 -5.81 -20.28 8.63
CA VAL A 192 -5.34 -21.61 9.05
C VAL A 192 -4.29 -22.15 8.09
N GLN A 193 -4.54 -22.08 6.77
CA GLN A 193 -3.59 -22.57 5.77
C GLN A 193 -2.26 -21.80 5.78
N ILE A 194 -2.29 -20.49 5.98
CA ILE A 194 -1.09 -19.67 6.08
C ILE A 194 -0.26 -20.09 7.30
N VAL A 195 -0.89 -20.29 8.45
CA VAL A 195 -0.19 -20.76 9.67
C VAL A 195 0.42 -22.15 9.46
N GLU A 196 -0.27 -23.06 8.77
CA GLU A 196 0.28 -24.36 8.44
C GLU A 196 1.45 -24.28 7.46
N ALA A 197 1.35 -23.44 6.43
CA ALA A 197 2.41 -23.22 5.46
C ALA A 197 3.67 -22.67 6.13
N LEU A 198 3.52 -21.70 7.04
CA LEU A 198 4.64 -21.15 7.81
C LEU A 198 5.33 -22.22 8.68
N LYS A 199 4.56 -23.17 9.26
CA LYS A 199 5.13 -24.29 10.02
C LYS A 199 5.88 -25.30 9.14
N ARG A 200 5.47 -25.44 7.89
CA ARG A 200 6.07 -26.37 6.92
C ARG A 200 7.16 -25.72 6.07
N ASP A 201 7.38 -24.41 6.22
CA ASP A 201 8.30 -23.62 5.40
C ASP A 201 8.03 -23.77 3.89
N THR A 202 6.76 -23.69 3.50
CA THR A 202 6.33 -24.04 2.14
C THR A 202 6.88 -23.11 1.06
N GLY A 203 7.02 -21.80 1.35
CA GLY A 203 7.49 -20.78 0.42
C GLY A 203 8.72 -20.03 0.94
N GLU A 204 9.07 -18.91 0.30
CA GLU A 204 10.26 -18.14 0.66
C GLU A 204 9.89 -16.75 1.19
N LEU A 205 10.37 -16.40 2.38
CA LEU A 205 10.26 -15.04 2.92
C LEU A 205 11.46 -14.20 2.48
N VAL A 206 11.26 -13.34 1.48
CA VAL A 206 12.33 -12.53 0.89
C VAL A 206 12.32 -11.09 1.41
N LYS A 207 13.49 -10.48 1.55
CA LYS A 207 13.58 -9.03 1.77
C LYS A 207 13.47 -8.33 0.42
N PRO A 208 12.34 -7.63 0.12
CA PRO A 208 12.23 -6.93 -1.15
C PRO A 208 13.31 -5.84 -1.20
N THR A 209 14.08 -5.84 -2.29
CA THR A 209 15.06 -4.81 -2.58
C THR A 209 14.48 -3.97 -3.70
N TYR A 210 14.46 -2.64 -3.53
CA TYR A 210 14.05 -1.74 -4.61
C TYR A 210 15.04 -1.88 -5.75
N SER A 211 14.55 -2.05 -6.98
CA SER A 211 15.43 -2.21 -8.13
C SER A 211 16.23 -0.93 -8.35
N THR A 212 17.56 -1.03 -8.32
CA THR A 212 18.49 0.05 -8.69
C THR A 212 18.99 -0.08 -10.13
N ASP A 213 18.52 -1.08 -10.87
CA ASP A 213 18.81 -1.25 -12.29
C ASP A 213 18.15 -0.10 -13.09
N THR A 214 18.97 0.81 -13.59
CA THR A 214 18.52 1.95 -14.41
C THR A 214 18.15 1.57 -15.84
N ASP A 215 18.60 0.40 -16.29
CA ASP A 215 18.41 -0.09 -17.66
C ASP A 215 17.18 -1.00 -17.76
N ALA A 216 16.67 -1.47 -16.62
CA ALA A 216 15.43 -2.23 -16.54
C ALA A 216 14.23 -1.43 -17.06
N VAL A 217 13.63 -1.92 -18.15
CA VAL A 217 12.39 -1.34 -18.71
C VAL A 217 11.19 -2.09 -18.14
N CYS A 218 10.30 -1.35 -17.45
CA CYS A 218 9.03 -1.90 -17.01
C CYS A 218 8.08 -2.07 -18.21
N ARG A 219 7.79 -3.32 -18.59
CA ARG A 219 6.86 -3.66 -19.69
C ARG A 219 5.40 -3.17 -19.50
N HIS A 220 5.07 -2.70 -18.30
CA HIS A 220 3.73 -2.22 -17.97
C HIS A 220 3.63 -0.70 -17.99
N CYS A 221 4.76 0.00 -18.10
CA CYS A 221 4.80 1.45 -18.15
C CYS A 221 4.45 1.96 -19.55
N TYR A 222 3.55 2.94 -19.59
CA TYR A 222 3.15 3.64 -20.80
C TYR A 222 3.06 5.14 -20.52
N ASP A 223 3.66 5.93 -21.40
CA ASP A 223 3.36 7.35 -21.44
C ASP A 223 1.92 7.56 -21.92
N THR A 224 1.24 8.49 -21.28
CA THR A 224 -0.13 8.89 -21.61
C THR A 224 -0.14 10.38 -21.94
N ALA A 225 -1.30 10.91 -22.35
CA ALA A 225 -1.45 12.34 -22.60
C ALA A 225 -1.12 13.20 -21.37
N ASN A 226 -1.34 12.68 -20.16
CA ASN A 226 -1.18 13.43 -18.91
C ASN A 226 0.05 13.02 -18.10
N PHE A 227 0.58 11.81 -18.30
CA PHE A 227 1.63 11.23 -17.47
C PHE A 227 2.77 10.72 -18.33
N THR A 228 3.95 11.30 -18.15
CA THR A 228 5.20 10.88 -18.79
C THR A 228 6.14 10.32 -17.75
N VAL A 229 6.66 9.11 -17.98
CA VAL A 229 7.54 8.43 -17.05
C VAL A 229 8.92 9.07 -17.06
N ALA A 230 9.42 9.44 -15.88
CA ALA A 230 10.76 9.99 -15.69
C ALA A 230 11.82 8.89 -15.80
N SER A 231 13.05 9.28 -16.14
CA SER A 231 14.15 8.30 -16.22
C SER A 231 14.44 7.65 -14.85
N PRO A 232 14.68 6.33 -14.79
CA PRO A 232 15.04 5.65 -13.54
C PRO A 232 16.25 6.28 -12.84
N LYS A 233 17.24 6.74 -13.61
CA LYS A 233 18.43 7.43 -13.10
C LYS A 233 18.08 8.70 -12.32
N SER A 234 17.13 9.49 -12.83
CA SER A 234 16.66 10.69 -12.13
C SER A 234 15.93 10.31 -10.83
N ILE A 235 15.07 9.29 -10.88
CA ILE A 235 14.31 8.82 -9.71
C ILE A 235 15.24 8.30 -8.60
N LEU A 236 16.18 7.41 -8.93
CA LEU A 236 17.10 6.81 -7.96
C LEU A 236 17.99 7.85 -7.28
N SER A 237 18.47 8.85 -8.03
CA SER A 237 19.31 9.92 -7.45
C SER A 237 18.57 10.76 -6.41
N ILE A 238 17.26 10.91 -6.54
CA ILE A 238 16.40 11.62 -5.57
C ILE A 238 16.12 10.76 -4.34
N LEU A 239 15.76 9.49 -4.56
CA LEU A 239 15.40 8.58 -3.46
C LEU A 239 16.61 8.12 -2.65
N GLY A 240 17.83 8.27 -3.18
CA GLY A 240 19.07 7.92 -2.49
C GLY A 240 19.32 6.41 -2.43
N TYR A 241 18.66 5.63 -3.30
CA TYR A 241 18.99 4.24 -3.56
C TYR A 241 20.21 4.22 -4.48
N CYS A 242 21.41 4.20 -3.90
CA CYS A 242 22.66 4.00 -4.61
C CYS A 242 23.02 2.51 -4.65
#